data_AF-A0A6G6YSC1-F1
#
_entry.id   AF-A0A6G6YSC1-F1
#
_cell.length_a   1.000
_cell.length_b   1.000
_cell.length_c   1.000
_cell.angle_alpha   90.00
_cell.angle_beta   90.00
_cell.angle_gamma   90.00
#
_symmetry.space_group_name_H-M   'P 1'
#
loop_
_entity.id
_entity.type
_entity.pdbx_description
1 polymer ?
#
loop_
_entity_poly.entity_id
_entity_poly.type
_entity_poly.pdbx_seq_one_letter_code
_entity_poly.pdbx_strand_id
1 'polypeptide(L)'
;MKRWIAGILALFNLGNGLAMLSAGSIWWSLVPGAADTGPFNPHLVQDVGIAFLAAGLGLAARAWRPAWWPAAVAGAAFLAGHGLLHLAMIAGGHDRHAASDLIAVILPAALALYSALPSPREQSGEHHA
;
A
#
# COMPACT_ATOMS: atom_id res chain seq x y z
N MET A 1 8.13 -7.18 15.70
CA MET A 1 8.42 -7.18 14.25
C MET A 1 7.30 -6.56 13.44
N LYS A 2 6.05 -7.04 13.54
CA LYS A 2 4.91 -6.51 12.77
C LYS A 2 4.69 -4.99 12.88
N ARG A 3 4.91 -4.37 14.06
CA ARG A 3 4.81 -2.90 14.22
C ARG A 3 5.81 -2.13 13.35
N TRP A 4 7.04 -2.65 13.24
CA TRP A 4 8.12 -1.99 12.50
C TRP A 4 7.89 -2.12 11.00
N ILE A 5 7.46 -3.30 10.55
CA ILE A 5 7.05 -3.52 9.16
C ILE A 5 5.92 -2.56 8.80
N ALA A 6 4.87 -2.47 9.63
CA ALA A 6 3.78 -1.52 9.41
C ALA A 6 4.27 -0.06 9.37
N GLY A 7 5.19 0.34 10.26
CA GLY A 7 5.76 1.69 10.26
C GLY A 7 6.58 2.01 9.00
N ILE A 8 7.41 1.08 8.52
CA ILE A 8 8.19 1.26 7.28
C ILE A 8 7.24 1.37 6.08
N LEU A 9 6.27 0.47 5.99
CA LEU A 9 5.28 0.50 4.92
C LEU A 9 4.40 1.74 5.00
N ALA A 10 4.06 2.23 6.20
CA ALA A 10 3.33 3.47 6.37
C ALA A 10 4.10 4.64 5.75
N LEU A 11 5.39 4.80 6.07
CA LEU A 11 6.22 5.86 5.50
C LEU A 11 6.32 5.74 3.97
N PHE A 12 6.51 4.53 3.46
CA PHE A 12 6.55 4.27 2.01
C PHE A 12 5.26 4.70 1.31
N ASN A 13 4.09 4.25 1.81
CA ASN A 13 2.80 4.55 1.20
C ASN A 13 2.40 6.03 1.36
N LEU A 14 2.71 6.64 2.51
CA LEU A 14 2.51 8.07 2.73
C LEU A 14 3.37 8.90 1.78
N GLY A 15 4.66 8.55 1.65
CA GLY A 15 5.56 9.21 0.71
C GLY A 15 5.10 9.08 -0.74
N ASN A 16 4.68 7.88 -1.15
CA ASN A 16 4.14 7.64 -2.49
C ASN A 16 2.88 8.47 -2.75
N GLY A 17 1.90 8.42 -1.84
CA GLY A 17 0.67 9.20 -1.96
C GLY A 17 0.93 10.71 -2.01
N LEU A 18 1.84 11.23 -1.18
CA LEU A 18 2.26 12.63 -1.22
C LEU A 18 2.93 13.01 -2.53
N ALA A 19 3.79 12.14 -3.09
CA ALA A 19 4.40 12.36 -4.39
C ALA A 19 3.36 12.42 -5.52
N MET A 20 2.35 11.54 -5.48
CA MET A 20 1.23 11.55 -6.43
C MET A 20 0.43 12.86 -6.38
N LEU A 21 0.16 13.37 -5.17
CA LEU A 21 -0.60 14.62 -4.99
C LEU A 21 0.19 15.88 -5.33
N SER A 22 1.49 15.91 -5.01
CA SER A 22 2.32 17.12 -5.16
C SER A 22 3.05 17.21 -6.49
N ALA A 23 3.39 16.07 -7.08
CA ALA A 23 4.23 15.96 -8.28
C ALA A 23 3.72 14.89 -9.25
N GLY A 24 2.39 14.78 -9.40
CA GLY A 24 1.73 13.67 -10.11
C GLY A 24 2.20 13.45 -11.55
N SER A 25 2.54 14.50 -12.31
CA SER A 25 3.06 14.35 -13.68
C SER A 25 4.48 13.77 -13.73
N ILE A 26 5.32 14.13 -12.74
CA ILE A 26 6.66 13.57 -12.56
C ILE A 26 6.55 12.11 -12.08
N TRP A 27 5.65 11.86 -11.13
CA TRP A 27 5.37 10.50 -10.66
C TRP A 27 4.94 9.60 -11.82
N TRP A 28 4.03 10.07 -12.67
CA TRP A 28 3.51 9.32 -13.83
C TRP A 28 4.59 8.94 -14.84
N SER A 29 5.59 9.80 -15.05
CA SER A 29 6.67 9.54 -16.02
C SER A 29 7.82 8.71 -15.45
N LEU A 30 8.00 8.68 -14.12
CA LEU A 30 9.09 7.97 -13.46
C LEU A 30 8.70 6.57 -12.96
N VAL A 31 7.44 6.37 -12.58
CA VAL A 31 6.99 5.07 -12.05
C VAL A 31 6.84 4.06 -13.20
N PRO A 32 7.58 2.93 -13.16
CA PRO A 32 7.49 1.89 -14.20
C PRO A 32 6.05 1.42 -14.39
N GLY A 33 5.63 1.25 -15.65
CA GLY A 33 4.30 0.79 -16.01
C GLY A 33 3.17 1.82 -15.90
N ALA A 34 3.34 2.95 -15.20
CA ALA A 34 2.27 3.95 -15.06
C ALA A 34 1.88 4.55 -16.42
N ALA A 35 2.86 5.08 -17.17
CA ALA A 35 2.62 5.65 -18.49
C ALA A 35 2.23 4.63 -19.57
N ASP A 36 2.48 3.33 -19.34
CA ASP A 36 2.08 2.27 -20.26
C ASP A 36 0.55 2.03 -20.23
N THR A 37 -0.13 2.51 -19.19
CA THR A 37 -1.60 2.38 -19.05
C THR A 37 -2.39 3.42 -19.84
N GLY A 38 -1.73 4.47 -20.36
CA GLY A 38 -2.36 5.50 -21.17
C GLY A 38 -1.85 6.93 -20.90
N PRO A 39 -2.53 7.95 -21.47
CA PRO A 39 -2.18 9.35 -21.23
C PRO A 39 -2.30 9.72 -19.75
N PHE A 40 -1.46 10.67 -19.30
CA PHE A 40 -1.51 11.18 -17.93
C PHE A 40 -2.90 11.72 -17.58
N ASN A 41 -3.49 11.18 -16.51
CA ASN A 41 -4.75 11.64 -15.94
C ASN A 41 -4.49 12.13 -14.49
N PRO A 42 -4.50 13.45 -14.24
CA PRO A 42 -4.18 13.99 -12.93
C PRO A 42 -5.20 13.58 -11.86
N HIS A 43 -6.49 13.49 -12.21
CA HIS A 43 -7.53 13.08 -11.27
C HIS A 43 -7.34 11.63 -10.82
N LEU A 44 -7.05 10.72 -11.77
CA LEU A 44 -6.75 9.33 -11.45
C LEU A 44 -5.55 9.21 -10.51
N VAL A 45 -4.46 9.94 -10.79
CA VAL A 45 -3.26 9.93 -9.93
C VAL A 45 -3.59 10.49 -8.54
N GLN A 46 -4.43 11.51 -8.44
CA GLN A 46 -4.82 12.07 -7.15
C GLN A 46 -5.68 11.09 -6.34
N ASP A 47 -6.67 10.45 -6.96
CA ASP A 47 -7.54 9.46 -6.31
C ASP A 47 -6.73 8.28 -5.76
N VAL A 48 -5.84 7.72 -6.58
CA VAL A 48 -4.96 6.62 -6.17
C VAL A 48 -3.98 7.11 -5.09
N GLY A 49 -3.48 8.33 -5.19
CA GLY A 49 -2.66 8.96 -4.17
C GLY A 49 -3.36 9.05 -2.81
N ILE A 50 -4.63 9.47 -2.78
CA ILE A 50 -5.46 9.50 -1.56
C ILE A 50 -5.64 8.09 -0.99
N ALA A 51 -5.85 7.09 -1.83
CA ALA A 51 -5.96 5.69 -1.39
C ALA A 51 -4.65 5.19 -0.74
N PHE A 52 -3.49 5.51 -1.32
CA PHE A 52 -2.19 5.22 -0.72
C PHE A 52 -1.97 5.96 0.61
N LEU A 53 -2.40 7.22 0.71
CA LEU A 53 -2.36 7.96 1.98
C LEU A 53 -3.24 7.30 3.05
N ALA A 54 -4.48 6.94 2.70
CA ALA A 54 -5.39 6.27 3.62
C ALA A 54 -4.82 4.92 4.11
N ALA A 55 -4.24 4.14 3.20
CA ALA A 55 -3.59 2.88 3.55
C ALA A 55 -2.37 3.10 4.45
N GLY A 56 -1.54 4.09 4.15
CA GLY A 56 -0.39 4.48 4.96
C GLY A 56 -0.78 4.94 6.36
N LEU A 57 -1.85 5.75 6.49
CA LEU A 57 -2.39 6.18 7.78
C LEU A 57 -2.92 5.01 8.61
N GLY A 58 -3.60 4.04 7.99
CA GLY A 58 -4.04 2.82 8.69
C GLY A 58 -2.88 2.01 9.24
N LEU A 59 -1.80 1.85 8.46
CA LEU A 59 -0.58 1.17 8.90
C LEU A 59 0.16 1.98 9.99
N ALA A 60 0.21 3.31 9.87
CA ALA A 60 0.82 4.20 10.87
C ALA A 60 0.08 4.13 12.22
N ALA A 61 -1.26 4.13 12.18
CA ALA A 61 -2.11 4.01 13.35
C ALA A 61 -1.75 2.75 14.17
N ARG A 62 -1.65 1.60 13.49
CA ARG A 62 -1.22 0.35 14.12
C ARG A 62 0.23 0.38 14.60
N ALA A 63 1.13 0.98 13.83
CA ALA A 63 2.54 1.10 14.20
C ALA A 63 2.71 1.93 15.50
N TRP A 64 1.87 2.95 15.69
CA TRP A 64 1.79 3.73 16.92
C TRP A 64 1.15 2.91 18.06
N ARG A 65 -0.07 2.42 17.86
CA ARG A 65 -0.82 1.63 18.86
C ARG A 65 -1.23 0.30 18.25
N PRO A 66 -0.69 -0.83 18.75
CA PRO A 66 -1.03 -2.15 18.19
C PRO A 66 -2.54 -2.48 18.22
N ALA A 67 -3.29 -1.93 19.18
CA ALA A 67 -4.75 -2.04 19.27
C ALA A 67 -5.49 -1.44 18.06
N TRP A 68 -4.86 -0.55 17.27
CA TRP A 68 -5.44 0.03 16.06
C TRP A 68 -5.21 -0.86 14.82
N TRP A 69 -5.01 -2.16 15.03
CA TRP A 69 -4.86 -3.12 13.94
C TRP A 69 -6.02 -3.16 12.95
N PRO A 70 -7.31 -2.88 13.30
CA PRO A 70 -8.38 -2.86 12.31
C PRO A 70 -8.17 -1.78 11.23
N ALA A 71 -7.61 -0.63 11.60
CA ALA A 71 -7.27 0.43 10.64
C ALA A 71 -6.17 -0.02 9.66
N ALA A 72 -5.18 -0.75 10.15
CA ALA A 72 -4.15 -1.35 9.29
C ALA A 72 -4.72 -2.44 8.37
N VAL A 73 -5.73 -3.20 8.81
CA VAL A 73 -6.41 -4.18 7.95
C VAL A 73 -7.16 -3.49 6.81
N ALA A 74 -7.86 -2.40 7.08
CA ALA A 74 -8.51 -1.60 6.03
C ALA A 74 -7.49 -1.07 5.00
N GLY A 75 -6.37 -0.53 5.47
CA GLY A 75 -5.28 -0.08 4.59
C GLY A 75 -4.64 -1.21 3.80
N ALA A 76 -4.36 -2.34 4.45
CA ALA A 76 -3.79 -3.52 3.80
C ALA A 76 -4.74 -4.14 2.78
N ALA A 77 -6.06 -4.02 2.95
CA ALA A 77 -7.04 -4.51 1.98
C ALA A 77 -6.91 -3.78 0.62
N PHE A 78 -6.75 -2.44 0.64
CA PHE A 78 -6.47 -1.68 -0.58
C PHE A 78 -5.16 -2.15 -1.24
N LEU A 79 -4.08 -2.23 -0.46
CA LEU A 79 -2.76 -2.64 -0.98
C LEU A 79 -2.78 -4.07 -1.55
N ALA A 80 -3.50 -4.98 -0.89
CA ALA A 80 -3.69 -6.35 -1.36
C ALA A 80 -4.48 -6.40 -2.67
N GLY A 81 -5.61 -5.69 -2.76
CA GLY A 81 -6.39 -5.62 -4.00
C GLY A 81 -5.58 -5.05 -5.15
N HIS A 82 -4.82 -3.99 -4.89
CA HIS A 82 -3.91 -3.39 -5.85
C HIS A 82 -2.80 -4.38 -6.28
N GLY A 83 -2.13 -5.05 -5.34
CA GLY A 83 -1.12 -6.05 -5.65
C GLY A 83 -1.67 -7.25 -6.44
N LEU A 84 -2.90 -7.68 -6.15
CA LEU A 84 -3.57 -8.74 -6.92
C LEU A 84 -3.87 -8.32 -8.36
N LEU A 85 -4.23 -7.05 -8.59
CA LEU A 85 -4.42 -6.51 -9.94
C LEU A 85 -3.13 -6.58 -10.75
N HIS A 86 -2.00 -6.13 -10.18
CA HIS A 86 -0.69 -6.22 -10.83
C HIS A 86 -0.27 -7.68 -11.07
N LEU A 87 -0.51 -8.57 -10.11
CA LEU A 87 -0.24 -9.99 -10.29
C LEU A 87 -1.06 -10.59 -11.45
N ALA A 88 -2.31 -10.18 -11.62
CA ALA A 88 -3.14 -10.59 -12.76
C ALA A 88 -2.62 -10.05 -14.10
N MET A 89 -2.10 -8.81 -14.13
CA MET A 89 -1.47 -8.23 -15.32
C MET A 89 -0.21 -9.00 -15.74
N ILE A 90 0.65 -9.34 -14.77
CA ILE A 90 1.84 -10.20 -14.99
C ILE A 90 1.41 -11.56 -15.52
N ALA A 91 0.48 -12.24 -14.85
CA ALA A 91 0.03 -13.57 -15.24
C ALA A 91 -0.62 -13.58 -16.63
N GLY A 92 -1.30 -12.49 -17.00
CA GLY A 92 -1.90 -12.30 -18.32
C GLY A 92 -0.93 -11.86 -19.42
N GLY A 93 0.35 -11.64 -19.12
CA GLY A 93 1.35 -11.18 -20.10
C GLY A 93 1.21 -9.73 -20.56
N HIS A 94 0.45 -8.91 -19.82
CA HIS A 94 0.21 -7.51 -20.14
C HIS A 94 1.15 -6.54 -19.40
N ASP A 95 2.00 -7.05 -18.51
CA ASP A 95 2.98 -6.27 -17.79
C ASP A 95 4.39 -6.41 -18.39
N ARG A 96 5.00 -5.26 -18.70
CA ARG A 96 6.38 -5.14 -19.21
C ARG A 96 7.39 -4.93 -18.10
N HIS A 97 6.93 -4.77 -16.87
CA HIS A 97 7.67 -4.32 -15.71
C HIS A 97 7.54 -5.27 -14.50
N ALA A 98 7.39 -6.58 -14.77
CA ALA A 98 7.12 -7.60 -13.75
C ALA A 98 8.09 -7.57 -12.55
N ALA A 99 9.38 -7.29 -12.78
CA ALA A 99 10.35 -7.20 -11.69
C ALA A 99 10.07 -6.02 -10.74
N SER A 100 9.74 -4.84 -11.28
CA SER A 100 9.38 -3.70 -10.44
C SER A 100 8.04 -3.92 -9.75
N ASP A 101 7.06 -4.52 -10.42
CA ASP A 101 5.76 -4.81 -9.83
C ASP A 101 5.87 -5.82 -8.68
N LEU A 102 6.67 -6.86 -8.84
CA LEU A 102 6.95 -7.83 -7.77
C LEU A 102 7.58 -7.17 -6.54
N ILE A 103 8.52 -6.24 -6.73
CA ILE A 103 9.30 -5.62 -5.66
C ILE A 103 8.58 -4.43 -5.02
N ALA A 104 8.00 -3.54 -5.81
CA ALA A 104 7.46 -2.26 -5.38
C ALA A 104 5.95 -2.28 -5.11
N VAL A 105 5.23 -3.30 -5.60
CA VAL A 105 3.78 -3.42 -5.43
C VAL A 105 3.41 -4.68 -4.65
N ILE A 106 3.76 -5.87 -5.17
CA ILE A 106 3.31 -7.15 -4.62
C ILE A 106 3.96 -7.45 -3.28
N LEU A 107 5.28 -7.28 -3.15
CA LEU A 107 5.99 -7.50 -1.89
C LEU A 107 5.48 -6.57 -0.77
N PRO A 108 5.35 -5.24 -0.96
CA PRO A 108 4.76 -4.35 0.03
C PRO A 108 3.32 -4.72 0.41
N ALA A 109 2.50 -5.16 -0.55
CA ALA A 109 1.14 -5.62 -0.27
C ALA A 109 1.11 -6.87 0.62
N ALA A 110 1.93 -7.87 0.33
CA ALA A 110 2.05 -9.08 1.15
C ALA A 110 2.56 -8.76 2.57
N LEU A 111 3.57 -7.90 2.68
CA LEU A 111 4.10 -7.45 3.96
C LEU A 111 3.08 -6.61 4.74
N ALA A 112 2.25 -5.80 4.05
CA ALA A 112 1.18 -5.03 4.66
C ALA A 112 0.15 -5.96 5.29
N LEU A 113 -0.34 -6.97 4.57
CA LEU A 113 -1.26 -8.00 5.10
C LEU A 113 -0.67 -8.74 6.30
N TYR A 114 0.56 -9.25 6.17
CA TYR A 114 1.25 -9.94 7.26
C TYR A 114 1.37 -9.06 8.50
N SER A 115 1.73 -7.79 8.29
CA SER A 115 1.89 -6.84 9.37
C SER A 115 0.54 -6.54 10.00
N ALA A 116 -0.50 -6.20 9.23
CA ALA A 116 -1.79 -5.69 9.71
C ALA A 116 -2.50 -6.61 10.72
N LEU A 117 -2.40 -7.92 10.53
CA LEU A 117 -3.09 -8.88 11.40
C LEU A 117 -2.54 -8.88 12.84
N PRO A 118 -3.42 -8.89 13.86
CA PRO A 118 -3.02 -8.89 15.26
C PRO A 118 -2.35 -10.21 15.66
N SER A 119 -1.58 -10.17 16.74
CA SER A 119 -1.08 -11.36 17.43
C SER A 119 -2.07 -11.82 18.51
N PRO A 120 -2.03 -13.10 18.95
CA PRO A 120 -2.94 -13.58 20.00
C PRO A 120 -2.92 -12.75 21.29
N ARG A 121 -1.76 -12.17 21.63
CA ARG A 121 -1.59 -11.27 22.80
C ARG A 121 -2.30 -9.93 22.65
N GLU A 122 -2.37 -9.40 21.43
CA GLU A 122 -3.07 -8.15 21.14
C GLU A 122 -4.60 -8.35 21.20
N GLN A 123 -5.09 -9.52 20.76
CA GLN A 123 -6.51 -9.87 20.86
C GLN A 123 -6.96 -10.05 22.31
N SER A 124 -6.17 -10.71 23.17
CA SER A 124 -6.52 -10.88 24.59
C SER A 124 -6.60 -9.56 25.36
N GLY A 125 -5.84 -8.54 24.94
CA GLY A 125 -5.87 -7.22 25.56
C GLY A 125 -7.16 -6.43 25.27
N GLU A 126 -7.82 -6.69 24.14
CA GLU A 126 -9.10 -6.06 23.77
C GLU A 126 -10.29 -6.63 24.54
N HIS A 127 -10.24 -7.90 24.96
CA HIS A 127 -11.33 -8.52 25.73
C HIS A 127 -11.37 -8.09 27.22
N HIS A 128 -10.33 -7.43 27.72
CA HIS A 128 -10.19 -7.03 29.12
C HIS A 128 -10.20 -5.51 29.34
N ALA A 129 -10.39 -4.72 28.29
CA ALA A 129 -10.47 -3.26 28.31
C ALA A 129 -11.91 -2.79 28.07
#